data_AF-A0A933RSQ6-F1
#
_entry.id   AF-A0A933RSQ6-F1
#
_cell.length_a   1.000
_cell.length_b   1.000
_cell.length_c   1.000
_cell.angle_alpha   90.00
_cell.angle_beta   90.00
_cell.angle_gamma   90.00
#
_symmetry.space_group_name_H-M   'P 1'
#
loop_
_entity.id
_entity.type
_entity.pdbx_description
1 polymer ?
#
loop_
_entity_poly.entity_id
_entity_poly.type
_entity_poly.pdbx_seq_one_letter_code
_entity_poly.pdbx_strand_id
1 'polypeptide(L)'
;MTVPWHLVGLAFVVCLAASAPGFRRVYYFVSLCYAGAIAAQALLFMLVFYATIEGWALLQLLLLLAYGARLGAFLAVRERNPVYAKELAGAERRTADVKLWQKGAIWLGVSLLYTLLFLPALLTLSLQATGAWPASTPLGVMVMAAGLAIESIADWQKYRYKQAAPTHYCDVGLYRMVRCPNYFGEMLFWFGVWLSGLSAYATLAAWLLATLGLLYIEVLMTAAAAGLERKQDDRYGAAPDYQDYVRTVPILFPATTIYSLRRLRLAFR
;
A
#
# COMPACT_ATOMS: atom_id res chain seq x y z
N MET A 1 7.88 7.66 26.07
CA MET A 1 8.90 6.89 25.33
C MET A 1 9.40 7.72 24.16
N THR A 2 10.70 7.80 23.92
CA THR A 2 11.26 8.49 22.74
C THR A 2 11.21 7.56 21.51
N VAL A 3 11.45 8.10 20.31
CA VAL A 3 11.55 7.26 19.10
C VAL A 3 12.78 6.35 19.23
N PRO A 4 12.65 5.01 19.08
CA PRO A 4 13.77 4.08 19.18
C PRO A 4 14.62 4.13 17.90
N TRP A 5 15.44 5.18 17.75
CA TRP A 5 16.17 5.46 16.52
C TRP A 5 17.05 4.31 16.01
N HIS A 6 17.61 3.50 16.90
CA HIS A 6 18.37 2.31 16.52
C HIS A 6 17.51 1.25 15.80
N LEU A 7 16.26 1.04 16.24
CA LEU A 7 15.32 0.14 15.58
C LEU A 7 14.78 0.76 14.29
N VAL A 8 14.56 2.08 14.25
CA VAL A 8 14.18 2.78 13.00
C VAL A 8 15.30 2.66 11.97
N GLY A 9 16.56 2.80 12.38
CA GLY A 9 17.72 2.60 11.52
C GLY A 9 17.80 1.16 11.01
N LEU A 10 17.55 0.17 11.86
CA LEU A 10 17.49 -1.24 11.47
C LEU A 10 16.35 -1.50 10.45
N ALA A 11 15.16 -0.94 10.70
CA ALA A 11 14.02 -1.01 9.77
C ALA A 11 14.37 -0.42 8.40
N PHE A 12 15.06 0.72 8.38
CA PHE A 12 15.52 1.36 7.15
C PHE A 12 16.54 0.52 6.39
N VAL A 13 17.53 -0.07 7.07
CA VAL A 13 18.50 -0.99 6.45
C VAL A 13 17.81 -2.20 5.83
N VAL A 14 16.80 -2.76 6.50
CA VAL A 14 16.00 -3.87 5.97
C VAL A 14 15.23 -3.44 4.73
N CYS A 15 14.64 -2.24 4.73
CA CYS A 15 13.96 -1.70 3.56
C CYS A 15 14.92 -1.46 2.39
N LEU A 16 16.13 -0.97 2.65
CA LEU A 16 17.19 -0.83 1.64
C LEU A 16 17.54 -2.18 1.00
N ALA A 17 17.76 -3.20 1.82
CA ALA A 17 18.08 -4.54 1.35
C ALA A 17 16.92 -5.16 0.55
N ALA A 18 15.69 -5.10 1.09
CA ALA A 18 14.49 -5.65 0.45
C ALA A 18 14.15 -4.95 -0.87
N SER A 19 14.51 -3.67 -1.01
CA SER A 19 14.20 -2.89 -2.20
C SER A 19 15.30 -2.83 -3.27
N ALA A 20 16.50 -3.36 -2.97
CA ALA A 20 17.61 -3.45 -3.91
C ALA A 20 17.29 -4.13 -5.26
N PRO A 21 16.38 -5.13 -5.37
CA PRO A 21 15.98 -5.69 -6.66
C PRO A 21 15.42 -4.64 -7.65
N GLY A 22 14.97 -3.47 -7.17
CA GLY A 22 14.52 -2.35 -7.99
C GLY A 22 15.57 -1.76 -8.93
N PHE A 23 16.87 -1.95 -8.64
CA PHE A 23 17.93 -1.54 -9.57
C PHE A 23 17.88 -2.32 -10.90
N ARG A 24 17.40 -3.57 -10.86
CA ARG A 24 17.21 -4.41 -12.06
C ARG A 24 16.01 -3.95 -12.88
N ARG A 25 14.86 -3.73 -12.22
CA ARG A 25 13.63 -3.20 -12.84
C ARG A 25 13.03 -2.13 -11.95
N VAL A 26 12.98 -0.89 -12.44
CA VAL A 26 12.59 0.28 -11.63
C VAL A 26 11.18 0.13 -11.05
N TYR A 27 10.24 -0.48 -11.79
CA TYR A 27 8.89 -0.70 -11.28
C TYR A 27 8.84 -1.69 -10.10
N TYR A 28 9.87 -2.50 -9.86
CA TYR A 28 9.94 -3.35 -8.66
C TYR A 28 10.02 -2.52 -7.39
N PHE A 29 10.67 -1.34 -7.41
CA PHE A 29 10.79 -0.47 -6.23
C PHE A 29 9.45 -0.27 -5.54
N VAL A 30 8.39 0.00 -6.32
CA VAL A 30 7.04 0.30 -5.83
C VAL A 30 6.07 -0.88 -5.91
N SER A 31 6.55 -2.10 -6.22
CA SER A 31 5.71 -3.28 -6.35
C SER A 31 6.22 -4.44 -5.49
N LEU A 32 7.02 -5.35 -6.05
CA LEU A 32 7.54 -6.50 -5.30
C LEU A 32 8.40 -6.09 -4.10
N CYS A 33 9.22 -5.05 -4.24
CA CYS A 33 10.06 -4.54 -3.17
C CYS A 33 9.24 -3.95 -2.02
N TYR A 34 8.11 -3.32 -2.32
CA TYR A 34 7.20 -2.79 -1.32
C TYR A 34 6.63 -3.90 -0.43
N ALA A 35 6.01 -4.90 -1.08
CA ALA A 35 5.47 -6.08 -0.40
C ALA A 35 6.55 -6.80 0.43
N GLY A 36 7.72 -7.00 -0.16
CA GLY A 36 8.87 -7.63 0.48
C GLY A 36 9.39 -6.84 1.68
N ALA A 37 9.48 -5.51 1.60
CA ALA A 37 9.97 -4.67 2.69
C ALA A 37 9.03 -4.70 3.90
N ILE A 38 7.71 -4.65 3.69
CA ILE A 38 6.74 -4.74 4.79
C ILE A 38 6.78 -6.12 5.44
N ALA A 39 6.81 -7.20 4.65
CA ALA A 39 6.91 -8.57 5.17
C ALA A 39 8.23 -8.81 5.93
N ALA A 40 9.36 -8.32 5.39
CA ALA A 40 10.66 -8.45 6.02
C ALA A 40 10.74 -7.70 7.37
N GLN A 41 10.18 -6.49 7.43
CA GLN A 41 10.07 -5.75 8.70
C GLN A 41 9.19 -6.50 9.71
N ALA A 42 8.03 -7.02 9.29
CA ALA A 42 7.16 -7.79 10.18
C ALA A 42 7.88 -9.02 10.75
N LEU A 43 8.56 -9.81 9.92
CA LEU A 43 9.32 -10.98 10.37
C LEU A 43 10.48 -10.59 11.29
N LEU A 44 11.25 -9.58 10.93
CA LEU A 44 12.37 -9.12 11.74
C LEU A 44 11.88 -8.67 13.13
N PHE A 45 10.85 -7.83 13.20
CA PHE A 45 10.40 -7.30 14.47
C PHE A 45 9.60 -8.30 15.30
N MET A 46 9.01 -9.34 14.69
CA MET A 46 8.57 -10.52 15.45
C MET A 46 9.75 -11.19 16.16
N LEU A 47 10.92 -11.32 15.50
CA LEU A 47 12.12 -11.90 16.10
C LEU A 47 12.77 -10.99 17.14
N VAL A 48 12.83 -9.68 16.89
CA VAL A 48 13.43 -8.71 17.83
C VAL A 48 12.61 -8.62 19.12
N PHE A 49 11.28 -8.62 19.01
CA PHE A 49 10.37 -8.51 20.15
C PHE A 49 9.78 -9.86 20.60
N TYR A 50 10.41 -10.99 20.25
CA TYR A 50 9.86 -12.33 20.47
C TYR A 50 9.45 -12.61 21.93
N ALA A 51 10.15 -12.01 22.89
CA ALA A 51 9.91 -12.21 24.32
C ALA A 51 8.77 -11.34 24.89
N THR A 52 8.37 -10.27 24.19
CA THR A 52 7.38 -9.31 24.69
C THR A 52 6.17 -9.16 23.78
N ILE A 53 6.25 -9.66 22.54
CA ILE A 53 5.16 -9.53 21.56
C ILE A 53 4.00 -10.47 21.92
N GLU A 54 2.82 -9.89 22.10
CA GLU A 54 1.61 -10.65 22.42
C GLU A 54 0.33 -9.94 21.98
N GLY A 55 -0.78 -10.70 21.98
CA GLY A 55 -2.12 -10.19 21.75
C GLY A 55 -2.26 -9.39 20.45
N TRP A 56 -2.74 -8.14 20.56
CA TRP A 56 -3.03 -7.29 19.40
C TRP A 56 -1.78 -6.84 18.65
N ALA A 57 -0.63 -6.71 19.31
CA ALA A 57 0.62 -6.35 18.63
C ALA A 57 1.12 -7.51 17.74
N LEU A 58 0.97 -8.76 18.20
CA LEU A 58 1.23 -9.92 17.37
C LEU A 58 0.27 -9.98 16.17
N LEU A 59 -1.03 -9.78 16.41
CA LEU A 59 -2.02 -9.77 15.34
C LEU A 59 -1.75 -8.66 14.32
N GLN A 60 -1.30 -7.49 14.77
CA GLN A 60 -0.86 -6.40 13.89
C GLN A 60 0.28 -6.83 12.96
N LEU A 61 1.33 -7.48 13.49
CA LEU A 61 2.44 -7.96 12.66
C LEU A 61 2.01 -9.10 11.72
N LEU A 62 1.11 -9.98 12.15
CA LEU A 62 0.54 -11.01 11.30
C LEU A 62 -0.26 -10.41 10.14
N LEU A 63 -1.02 -9.32 10.37
CA LEU A 63 -1.72 -8.61 9.30
C LEU A 63 -0.75 -7.91 8.33
N LEU A 64 0.33 -7.30 8.82
CA LEU A 64 1.38 -6.73 7.97
C LEU A 64 2.10 -7.79 7.13
N LEU A 65 2.35 -8.96 7.72
CA LEU A 65 2.91 -10.11 7.02
C LEU A 65 1.92 -10.64 5.98
N ALA A 66 0.64 -10.78 6.32
CA ALA A 66 -0.41 -11.19 5.41
C ALA A 66 -0.58 -10.19 4.24
N TYR A 67 -0.51 -8.89 4.52
CA TYR A 67 -0.52 -7.84 3.50
C TYR A 67 0.64 -8.01 2.52
N GLY A 68 1.89 -8.13 3.03
CA GLY A 68 3.07 -8.32 2.20
C GLY A 68 3.05 -9.64 1.41
N ALA A 69 2.64 -10.74 2.04
CA ALA A 69 2.52 -12.04 1.38
C ALA A 69 1.46 -12.04 0.27
N ARG A 70 0.28 -11.49 0.54
CA ARG A 70 -0.81 -11.36 -0.44
C ARG A 70 -0.38 -10.50 -1.63
N LEU A 71 0.17 -9.31 -1.38
CA LEU A 71 0.60 -8.40 -2.44
C LEU A 71 1.73 -9.03 -3.28
N GLY A 72 2.73 -9.62 -2.61
CA GLY A 72 3.83 -10.31 -3.27
C GLY A 72 3.37 -11.49 -4.11
N ALA A 73 2.48 -12.34 -3.59
CA ALA A 73 1.91 -13.47 -4.32
C ALA A 73 1.09 -13.01 -5.53
N PHE A 74 0.22 -12.01 -5.36
CA PHE A 74 -0.57 -11.45 -6.47
C PHE A 74 0.33 -10.93 -7.59
N LEU A 75 1.38 -10.18 -7.24
CA LEU A 75 2.32 -9.62 -8.21
C LEU A 75 3.14 -10.71 -8.92
N ALA A 76 3.60 -11.73 -8.20
CA ALA A 76 4.35 -12.85 -8.76
C ALA A 76 3.49 -13.69 -9.73
N VAL A 77 2.21 -13.92 -9.39
CA VAL A 77 1.25 -14.60 -10.28
C VAL A 77 0.97 -13.74 -11.52
N ARG A 78 0.77 -12.43 -11.33
CA ARG A 78 0.49 -11.48 -12.41
C ARG A 78 1.63 -11.39 -13.42
N GLU A 79 2.87 -11.41 -12.96
CA GLU A 79 4.05 -11.31 -13.82
C GLU A 79 4.20 -12.49 -14.78
N ARG A 80 3.69 -13.67 -14.39
CA ARG A 80 3.68 -14.87 -15.24
C ARG A 80 2.46 -14.95 -16.16
N ASN A 81 1.47 -14.06 -16.01
CA ASN A 81 0.22 -14.14 -16.75
C ASN A 81 0.29 -13.32 -18.06
N PRO A 82 0.11 -13.95 -19.24
CA PRO A 82 0.20 -13.30 -20.55
C PRO A 82 -0.74 -12.10 -20.73
N VAL A 83 -1.89 -12.10 -20.06
CA VAL A 83 -2.87 -11.00 -20.12
C VAL A 83 -2.26 -9.66 -19.69
N TYR A 84 -1.29 -9.69 -18.77
CA TYR A 84 -0.63 -8.50 -18.22
C TYR A 84 0.71 -8.17 -18.90
N ALA A 85 1.18 -9.00 -19.84
CA ALA A 85 2.47 -8.81 -20.49
C ALA A 85 2.61 -7.43 -21.16
N LYS A 86 1.53 -6.95 -21.80
CA LYS A 86 1.49 -5.61 -22.41
C LYS A 86 1.65 -4.49 -21.40
N GLU A 87 1.05 -4.63 -20.21
CA GLU A 87 1.15 -3.63 -19.14
C GLU A 87 2.55 -3.59 -18.53
N LEU A 88 3.16 -4.77 -18.31
CA LEU A 88 4.53 -4.93 -17.81
C LEU A 88 5.56 -4.36 -18.78
N ALA A 89 5.48 -4.71 -20.07
CA ALA A 89 6.34 -4.14 -21.11
C ALA A 89 6.18 -2.61 -21.20
N GLY A 90 4.95 -2.10 -21.03
CA GLY A 90 4.69 -0.67 -20.95
C GLY A 90 5.33 0.01 -19.73
N ALA A 91 5.38 -0.68 -18.58
CA ALA A 91 6.07 -0.18 -17.38
C ALA A 91 7.59 -0.14 -17.58
N GLU A 92 8.18 -1.20 -18.16
CA GLU A 92 9.60 -1.25 -18.47
C GLU A 92 10.00 -0.11 -19.40
N ARG A 93 9.26 0.10 -20.51
CA ARG A 93 9.51 1.20 -21.46
C ARG A 93 9.46 2.58 -20.81
N ARG A 94 8.50 2.84 -19.92
CA ARG A 94 8.39 4.13 -19.20
C ARG A 94 9.56 4.39 -18.26
N THR A 95 10.26 3.35 -17.85
CA THR A 95 11.37 3.43 -16.88
C THR A 95 12.75 3.17 -17.49
N ALA A 96 12.83 2.98 -18.81
CA ALA A 96 14.06 2.61 -19.50
C ALA A 96 15.14 3.71 -19.37
N ASP A 97 14.72 4.97 -19.41
CA ASP A 97 15.64 6.14 -19.40
C ASP A 97 16.00 6.63 -17.99
N VAL A 98 15.59 5.91 -16.94
CA VAL A 98 15.88 6.29 -15.55
C VAL A 98 17.36 6.06 -15.23
N LYS A 99 18.08 7.16 -15.00
CA LYS A 99 19.51 7.18 -14.71
C LYS A 99 19.82 6.57 -13.35
N LEU A 100 21.04 6.07 -13.15
CA LEU A 100 21.44 5.40 -11.91
C LEU A 100 21.27 6.29 -10.65
N TRP A 101 21.58 7.58 -10.73
CA TRP A 101 21.38 8.49 -9.60
C TRP A 101 19.89 8.68 -9.26
N GLN A 102 19.00 8.66 -10.28
CA GLN A 102 17.55 8.70 -10.09
C GLN A 102 17.07 7.39 -9.44
N LYS A 103 17.61 6.23 -9.86
CA LYS A 103 17.35 4.96 -9.19
C LYS A 103 17.79 4.99 -7.72
N GLY A 104 18.95 5.60 -7.42
CA GLY A 104 19.42 5.81 -6.05
C GLY A 104 18.47 6.69 -5.22
N ALA A 105 17.99 7.80 -5.78
CA ALA A 105 17.02 8.67 -5.12
C ALA A 105 15.68 7.96 -4.88
N ILE A 106 15.17 7.21 -5.87
CA ILE A 106 13.96 6.39 -5.72
C ILE A 106 14.17 5.35 -4.62
N TRP A 107 15.29 4.62 -4.65
CA TRP A 107 15.61 3.57 -3.68
C TRP A 107 15.63 4.08 -2.24
N LEU A 108 16.29 5.21 -1.99
CA LEU A 108 16.31 5.85 -0.67
C LEU A 108 14.91 6.35 -0.27
N GLY A 109 14.20 6.99 -1.20
CA GLY A 109 12.86 7.53 -0.96
C GLY A 109 11.83 6.46 -0.62
N VAL A 110 11.78 5.37 -1.40
CA VAL A 110 10.85 4.27 -1.13
C VAL A 110 11.22 3.49 0.13
N SER A 111 12.52 3.32 0.42
CA SER A 111 12.96 2.66 1.65
C SER A 111 12.58 3.47 2.88
N LEU A 112 12.70 4.80 2.81
CA LEU A 112 12.24 5.71 3.86
C LEU A 112 10.73 5.61 4.02
N LEU A 113 9.97 5.65 2.92
CA LEU A 113 8.52 5.48 2.95
C LEU A 113 8.11 4.18 3.66
N TYR A 114 8.70 3.04 3.30
CA TYR A 114 8.34 1.74 3.89
C TYR A 114 8.70 1.66 5.38
N THR A 115 9.75 2.36 5.78
CA THR A 115 10.11 2.52 7.19
C THR A 115 9.08 3.35 7.93
N LEU A 116 8.66 4.49 7.36
CA LEU A 116 7.66 5.38 7.97
C LEU A 116 6.27 4.74 8.04
N LEU A 117 5.89 3.95 7.04
CA LEU A 117 4.65 3.18 7.04
C LEU A 117 4.62 2.12 8.14
N PHE A 118 5.75 1.48 8.42
CA PHE A 118 5.85 0.47 9.48
C PHE A 118 6.04 1.09 10.88
N LEU A 119 6.49 2.35 10.96
CA LEU A 119 6.84 3.02 12.21
C LEU A 119 5.74 2.93 13.30
N PRO A 120 4.43 3.09 13.02
CA PRO A 120 3.39 2.92 14.03
C PRO A 120 3.41 1.54 14.72
N ALA A 121 3.64 0.47 13.95
CA ALA A 121 3.75 -0.88 14.48
C ALA A 121 5.02 -1.02 15.34
N LEU A 122 6.15 -0.47 14.88
CA LEU A 122 7.39 -0.47 15.65
C LEU A 122 7.28 0.28 16.98
N LEU A 123 6.60 1.43 17.00
CA LEU A 123 6.35 2.19 18.22
C LEU A 123 5.41 1.43 19.16
N THR A 124 4.40 0.76 18.62
CA THR A 124 3.48 -0.11 19.39
C THR A 124 4.24 -1.24 20.09
N LEU A 125 5.11 -1.95 19.35
CA LEU A 125 5.96 -3.02 19.90
C LEU A 125 6.90 -2.50 20.99
N SER A 126 7.50 -1.33 20.75
CA SER A 126 8.42 -0.71 21.70
C SER A 126 7.72 -0.30 22.99
N LEU A 127 6.47 0.20 22.90
CA LEU A 127 5.65 0.53 24.07
C LEU A 127 5.26 -0.74 24.84
N GLN A 128 4.84 -1.80 24.15
CA GLN A 128 4.51 -3.07 24.80
C GLN A 128 5.72 -3.67 25.52
N ALA A 129 6.91 -3.56 24.94
CA ALA A 129 8.15 -4.05 25.55
C ALA A 129 8.51 -3.37 26.89
N THR A 130 7.97 -2.18 27.18
CA THR A 130 8.11 -1.54 28.50
C THR A 130 7.07 -2.03 29.52
N GLY A 131 6.25 -3.01 29.17
CA GLY A 131 5.12 -3.49 29.97
C GLY A 131 3.88 -2.59 29.91
N ALA A 132 3.86 -1.58 29.01
CA ALA A 132 2.72 -0.68 28.88
C ALA A 132 1.71 -1.22 27.87
N TRP A 133 0.41 -1.05 28.16
CA TRP A 133 -0.66 -1.48 27.27
C TRP A 133 -0.89 -0.49 26.11
N PRO A 134 -0.79 -0.90 24.84
CA PRO A 134 -1.03 -0.01 23.71
C PRO A 134 -2.54 0.04 23.38
N ALA A 135 -3.27 0.91 24.08
CA ALA A 135 -4.74 0.96 24.05
C ALA A 135 -5.37 1.22 22.67
N SER A 136 -4.67 1.90 21.75
CA SER A 136 -5.15 2.17 20.39
C SER A 136 -5.00 1.00 19.42
N THR A 137 -4.14 0.03 19.72
CA THR A 137 -3.81 -1.08 18.81
C THR A 137 -5.01 -1.93 18.42
N PRO A 138 -5.95 -2.30 19.31
CA PRO A 138 -7.13 -3.08 18.93
C PRO A 138 -7.96 -2.40 17.84
N LEU A 139 -8.24 -1.10 17.98
CA LEU A 139 -8.99 -0.33 16.98
C LEU A 139 -8.25 -0.28 15.64
N GLY A 140 -6.95 0.03 15.67
CA GLY A 140 -6.14 0.05 14.46
C GLY A 140 -6.10 -1.30 13.75
N VAL A 141 -5.96 -2.40 14.50
CA VAL A 141 -5.98 -3.76 13.96
C VAL A 141 -7.32 -4.13 13.33
N MET A 142 -8.45 -3.73 13.92
CA MET A 142 -9.77 -3.95 13.30
C MET A 142 -9.91 -3.20 11.97
N VAL A 143 -9.42 -1.95 11.91
CA VAL A 143 -9.41 -1.15 10.69
C VAL A 143 -8.47 -1.74 9.64
N MET A 144 -7.29 -2.23 10.04
CA MET A 144 -6.35 -2.96 9.18
C MET A 144 -7.02 -4.20 8.58
N ALA A 145 -7.69 -5.02 9.41
CA ALA A 145 -8.36 -6.23 8.95
C ALA A 145 -9.47 -5.91 7.92
N ALA A 146 -10.26 -4.85 8.15
CA ALA A 146 -11.27 -4.39 7.21
C ALA A 146 -10.65 -3.92 5.88
N GLY A 147 -9.57 -3.12 5.93
CA GLY A 147 -8.85 -2.67 4.74
C GLY A 147 -8.29 -3.84 3.92
N LEU A 148 -7.62 -4.78 4.58
CA LEU A 148 -7.08 -5.98 3.95
C LEU A 148 -8.17 -6.84 3.30
N ALA A 149 -9.33 -6.99 3.97
CA ALA A 149 -10.46 -7.74 3.44
C ALA A 149 -11.05 -7.07 2.18
N ILE A 150 -11.31 -5.75 2.23
CA ILE A 150 -11.82 -4.97 1.09
C ILE A 150 -10.86 -5.09 -0.10
N GLU A 151 -9.56 -4.88 0.13
CA GLU A 151 -8.55 -4.95 -0.91
C GLU A 151 -8.50 -6.36 -1.54
N SER A 152 -8.45 -7.40 -0.70
CA SER A 152 -8.36 -8.79 -1.16
C SER A 152 -9.58 -9.20 -1.97
N ILE A 153 -10.79 -8.82 -1.53
CA ILE A 153 -12.04 -9.11 -2.24
C ILE A 153 -12.07 -8.35 -3.58
N ALA A 154 -11.68 -7.08 -3.59
CA ALA A 154 -11.64 -6.27 -4.80
C ALA A 154 -10.67 -6.85 -5.84
N ASP A 155 -9.44 -7.18 -5.44
CA ASP A 155 -8.46 -7.78 -6.34
C ASP A 155 -8.94 -9.12 -6.90
N TRP A 156 -9.55 -9.97 -6.07
CA TRP A 156 -10.11 -11.24 -6.51
C TRP A 156 -11.26 -11.07 -7.50
N GLN A 157 -12.21 -10.15 -7.23
CA GLN A 157 -13.31 -9.82 -8.14
C GLN A 157 -12.77 -9.34 -9.49
N LYS A 158 -11.81 -8.40 -9.48
CA LYS A 158 -11.19 -7.86 -10.69
C LYS A 158 -10.43 -8.93 -11.47
N TYR A 159 -9.67 -9.77 -10.79
CA TYR A 159 -8.93 -10.86 -11.42
C TYR A 159 -9.87 -11.84 -12.13
N ARG A 160 -10.91 -12.32 -11.44
CA ARG A 160 -11.92 -13.22 -12.04
C ARG A 160 -12.65 -12.57 -13.21
N TYR A 161 -13.08 -11.33 -13.05
CA TYR A 161 -13.79 -10.59 -14.09
C TYR A 161 -12.93 -10.42 -15.34
N LYS A 162 -11.65 -10.05 -15.18
CA LYS A 162 -10.75 -9.84 -16.31
C LYS A 162 -10.37 -11.11 -17.06
N GLN A 163 -10.50 -12.28 -16.45
CA GLN A 163 -10.37 -13.54 -17.17
C GLN A 163 -11.59 -13.84 -18.04
N ALA A 164 -12.79 -13.52 -17.57
CA ALA A 164 -14.03 -13.74 -18.32
C ALA A 164 -14.31 -12.65 -19.39
N ALA A 165 -14.00 -11.39 -19.08
CA ALA A 165 -14.26 -10.22 -19.91
C ALA A 165 -13.01 -9.31 -20.01
N PRO A 166 -11.96 -9.74 -20.75
CA PRO A 166 -10.68 -9.03 -20.78
C PRO A 166 -10.76 -7.61 -21.38
N THR A 167 -11.74 -7.39 -22.26
CA THR A 167 -11.97 -6.15 -23.00
C THR A 167 -12.94 -5.18 -22.34
N HIS A 168 -13.61 -5.55 -21.25
CA HIS A 168 -14.58 -4.68 -20.55
C HIS A 168 -14.02 -4.15 -19.22
N TYR A 169 -14.43 -2.97 -18.76
CA TYR A 169 -14.05 -2.48 -17.42
C TYR A 169 -14.71 -3.32 -16.32
N CYS A 170 -14.07 -3.43 -15.16
CA CYS A 170 -14.65 -4.19 -14.04
C CYS A 170 -15.69 -3.34 -13.33
N ASP A 171 -16.93 -3.80 -13.33
CA ASP A 171 -18.13 -3.12 -12.85
C ASP A 171 -19.00 -4.05 -11.98
N VAL A 172 -18.38 -5.06 -11.34
CA VAL A 172 -19.05 -6.05 -10.50
C VAL A 172 -18.64 -5.95 -9.04
N GLY A 173 -19.52 -6.42 -8.14
CA GLY A 173 -19.21 -6.49 -6.71
C GLY A 173 -18.88 -5.12 -6.12
N LEU A 174 -17.73 -5.00 -5.46
CA LEU A 174 -17.26 -3.75 -4.85
C LEU A 174 -17.07 -2.64 -5.90
N TYR A 175 -16.77 -3.01 -7.15
CA TYR A 175 -16.63 -2.04 -8.24
C TYR A 175 -17.95 -1.33 -8.59
N ARG A 176 -19.11 -1.86 -8.19
CA ARG A 176 -20.40 -1.14 -8.32
C ARG A 176 -20.57 -0.03 -7.30
N MET A 177 -19.83 -0.08 -6.20
CA MET A 177 -19.92 0.89 -5.10
C MET A 177 -18.86 1.98 -5.23
N VAL A 178 -17.65 1.61 -5.66
CA VAL A 178 -16.49 2.50 -5.82
C VAL A 178 -15.64 1.98 -6.98
N ARG A 179 -15.10 2.85 -7.84
CA ARG A 179 -14.32 2.43 -9.03
C ARG A 179 -12.91 1.92 -8.72
N CYS A 180 -12.32 2.34 -7.59
CA CYS A 180 -11.01 1.89 -7.09
C CYS A 180 -11.11 1.30 -5.66
N PRO A 181 -11.91 0.25 -5.42
CA PRO A 181 -12.14 -0.28 -4.08
C PRO A 181 -10.89 -0.95 -3.49
N ASN A 182 -10.01 -1.49 -4.33
CA ASN A 182 -8.72 -2.03 -3.89
C ASN A 182 -7.79 -0.93 -3.35
N TYR A 183 -7.77 0.25 -3.98
CA TYR A 183 -6.97 1.39 -3.48
C TYR A 183 -7.55 1.95 -2.18
N PHE A 184 -8.88 1.99 -2.06
CA PHE A 184 -9.53 2.33 -0.80
C PHE A 184 -9.20 1.34 0.33
N GLY A 185 -9.20 0.03 0.04
CA GLY A 185 -8.78 -0.99 1.00
C GLY A 185 -7.34 -0.79 1.47
N GLU A 186 -6.43 -0.45 0.55
CA GLU A 186 -5.03 -0.14 0.87
C GLU A 186 -4.90 1.12 1.75
N MET A 187 -5.59 2.21 1.39
CA MET A 187 -5.66 3.43 2.21
C MET A 187 -6.18 3.13 3.63
N LEU A 188 -7.29 2.39 3.73
CA LEU A 188 -7.88 1.99 5.00
C LEU A 188 -6.94 1.11 5.83
N PHE A 189 -6.19 0.20 5.20
CA PHE A 189 -5.20 -0.63 5.87
C PHE A 189 -4.12 0.21 6.54
N TRP A 190 -3.51 1.15 5.80
CA TRP A 190 -2.47 2.02 6.33
C TRP A 190 -2.97 3.05 7.33
N PHE A 191 -4.21 3.52 7.16
CA PHE A 191 -4.89 4.30 8.20
C PHE A 191 -5.04 3.50 9.50
N GLY A 192 -5.39 2.20 9.41
CA GLY A 192 -5.42 1.30 10.56
C GLY A 192 -4.04 1.12 11.22
N VAL A 193 -2.97 1.01 10.43
CA VAL A 193 -1.59 0.97 10.95
C VAL A 193 -1.29 2.26 11.71
N TRP A 194 -1.59 3.43 11.15
CA TRP A 194 -1.40 4.70 11.84
C TRP A 194 -2.25 4.83 13.11
N LEU A 195 -3.52 4.40 13.08
CA LEU A 195 -4.41 4.41 14.25
C LEU A 195 -3.90 3.51 15.37
N SER A 196 -3.32 2.35 15.03
CA SER A 196 -2.85 1.39 16.01
C SER A 196 -1.78 1.96 16.95
N GLY A 197 -0.99 2.92 16.48
CA GLY A 197 0.13 3.52 17.18
C GLY A 197 -0.19 4.76 18.01
N LEU A 198 -1.45 5.25 18.04
CA LEU A 198 -1.81 6.50 18.73
C LEU A 198 -1.36 6.54 20.19
N SER A 199 -1.52 5.44 20.94
CA SER A 199 -1.07 5.33 22.33
C SER A 199 0.46 5.33 22.49
N ALA A 200 1.21 5.06 21.41
CA ALA A 200 2.67 5.01 21.39
C ALA A 200 3.34 6.31 20.86
N TYR A 201 2.56 7.26 20.32
CA TYR A 201 3.07 8.54 19.83
C TYR A 201 3.37 9.52 20.97
N ALA A 202 4.42 9.24 21.73
CA ALA A 202 4.77 10.02 22.92
C ALA A 202 5.63 11.27 22.65
N THR A 203 6.08 11.50 21.41
CA THR A 203 6.89 12.68 21.04
C THR A 203 6.38 13.31 19.75
N LEU A 204 6.67 14.61 19.55
CA LEU A 204 6.35 15.31 18.30
C LEU A 204 6.96 14.60 17.08
N ALA A 205 8.19 14.10 17.21
CA ALA A 205 8.85 13.36 16.13
C ALA A 205 8.08 12.08 15.76
N ALA A 206 7.58 11.33 16.75
CA ALA A 206 6.77 10.14 16.51
C ALA A 206 5.48 10.48 15.73
N TRP A 207 4.76 11.53 16.16
CA TRP A 207 3.57 12.01 15.48
C TRP A 207 3.84 12.44 14.04
N LEU A 208 4.86 13.27 13.82
CA LEU A 208 5.18 13.80 12.50
C LEU A 208 5.61 12.69 11.53
N LEU A 209 6.49 11.80 11.95
CA LEU A 209 7.02 10.73 11.09
C LEU A 209 5.95 9.68 10.74
N ALA A 210 5.16 9.25 11.73
CA ALA A 210 4.06 8.31 11.49
C ALA A 210 3.00 8.91 10.55
N THR A 211 2.64 10.18 10.78
CA THR A 211 1.65 10.88 9.95
C THR A 211 2.20 11.16 8.55
N LEU A 212 3.49 11.46 8.41
CA LEU A 212 4.12 11.62 7.10
C LEU A 212 4.05 10.34 6.28
N GLY A 213 4.29 9.18 6.90
CA GLY A 213 4.12 7.87 6.25
C GLY A 213 2.68 7.67 5.75
N LEU A 214 1.68 7.93 6.61
CA LEU A 214 0.26 7.86 6.24
C LEU A 214 -0.08 8.82 5.10
N LEU A 215 0.22 10.11 5.24
CA LEU A 215 -0.13 11.10 4.21
C LEU A 215 0.51 10.79 2.87
N TYR A 216 1.74 10.27 2.86
CA TYR A 216 2.39 9.87 1.63
C TYR A 216 1.60 8.79 0.90
N ILE A 217 1.19 7.71 1.59
CA ILE A 217 0.46 6.61 0.95
C ILE A 217 -0.94 7.04 0.50
N GLU A 218 -1.64 7.88 1.27
CA GLU A 218 -2.94 8.45 0.90
C GLU A 218 -2.84 9.28 -0.39
N VAL A 219 -1.82 10.14 -0.49
CA VAL A 219 -1.54 10.94 -1.69
C VAL A 219 -1.14 10.05 -2.86
N LEU A 220 -0.30 9.04 -2.63
CA LEU A 220 0.14 8.09 -3.66
C LEU A 220 -1.04 7.31 -4.24
N MET A 221 -1.93 6.79 -3.39
CA MET A 221 -3.12 6.06 -3.81
C MET A 221 -4.11 6.95 -4.57
N THR A 222 -4.27 8.19 -4.12
CA THR A 222 -5.09 9.18 -4.83
C THR A 222 -4.52 9.51 -6.22
N ALA A 223 -3.20 9.69 -6.32
CA ALA A 223 -2.52 9.90 -7.59
C ALA A 223 -2.62 8.67 -8.52
N ALA A 224 -2.47 7.47 -7.95
CA ALA A 224 -2.62 6.20 -8.67
C ALA A 224 -4.04 6.03 -9.21
N ALA A 225 -5.07 6.35 -8.42
CA ALA A 225 -6.47 6.35 -8.85
C ALA A 225 -6.72 7.29 -10.03
N ALA A 226 -6.21 8.53 -9.95
CA ALA A 226 -6.29 9.49 -11.05
C ALA A 226 -5.58 9.00 -12.32
N GLY A 227 -4.42 8.35 -12.16
CA GLY A 227 -3.68 7.73 -13.27
C GLY A 227 -4.40 6.54 -13.89
N LEU A 228 -5.09 5.74 -13.06
CA LEU A 228 -5.89 4.61 -13.52
C LEU A 228 -7.13 5.08 -14.28
N GLU A 229 -7.82 6.11 -13.78
CA GLU A 229 -8.98 6.71 -14.44
C GLU A 229 -8.62 7.16 -15.85
N ARG A 230 -7.52 7.92 -16.03
CA ARG A 230 -7.07 8.35 -17.37
C ARG A 230 -6.82 7.18 -18.31
N LYS A 231 -6.17 6.11 -17.84
CA LYS A 231 -5.93 4.91 -18.65
C LYS A 231 -7.22 4.18 -19.02
N GLN A 232 -8.20 4.18 -18.13
CA GLN A 232 -9.51 3.60 -18.42
C GLN A 232 -10.29 4.46 -19.42
N ASP A 233 -10.17 5.78 -19.34
CA ASP A 233 -10.78 6.69 -20.32
C ASP A 233 -10.17 6.51 -21.72
N ASP A 234 -8.85 6.38 -21.82
CA ASP A 234 -8.18 6.10 -23.10
C ASP A 234 -8.65 4.78 -23.72
N ARG A 235 -9.09 3.82 -22.89
CA ARG A 235 -9.46 2.47 -23.33
C ARG A 235 -10.96 2.27 -23.56
N TYR A 236 -11.79 2.86 -22.71
CA TYR A 236 -13.24 2.64 -22.66
C TYR A 236 -14.05 3.93 -22.85
N GLY A 237 -13.39 5.09 -22.97
CA GLY A 237 -14.05 6.39 -22.96
C GLY A 237 -15.07 6.62 -24.08
N ALA A 238 -14.96 5.91 -25.20
CA ALA A 238 -15.93 5.97 -26.28
C ALA A 238 -17.22 5.16 -26.00
N ALA A 239 -17.21 4.26 -25.01
CA ALA A 239 -18.34 3.41 -24.68
C ALA A 239 -19.36 4.16 -23.80
N PRO A 240 -20.64 4.27 -24.21
CA PRO A 240 -21.66 5.03 -23.45
C PRO A 240 -21.89 4.51 -22.03
N ASP A 241 -21.92 3.19 -21.87
CA ASP A 241 -22.10 2.50 -20.58
C ASP A 241 -20.95 2.80 -19.60
N TYR A 242 -19.71 2.87 -20.09
CA TYR A 242 -18.58 3.30 -19.27
C TYR A 242 -18.74 4.75 -18.80
N GLN A 243 -19.24 5.65 -19.64
CA GLN A 243 -19.49 7.03 -19.23
C GLN A 243 -20.56 7.13 -18.14
N ASP A 244 -21.62 6.33 -18.24
CA ASP A 244 -22.65 6.25 -17.20
C ASP A 244 -22.08 5.70 -15.89
N TYR A 245 -21.24 4.67 -15.96
CA TYR A 245 -20.51 4.12 -14.81
C TYR A 245 -19.63 5.18 -14.12
N VAL A 246 -18.86 5.96 -14.88
CA VAL A 246 -18.01 7.03 -14.33
C VAL A 246 -18.83 8.13 -13.65
N ARG A 247 -20.03 8.43 -14.18
CA ARG A 247 -20.91 9.49 -13.65
C ARG A 247 -21.65 9.08 -12.37
N THR A 248 -21.88 7.78 -12.18
CA THR A 248 -22.74 7.27 -11.11
C THR A 248 -21.96 6.59 -10.00
N VAL A 249 -20.73 6.12 -10.27
CA VAL A 249 -19.92 5.39 -9.29
C VAL A 249 -18.72 6.24 -8.81
N PRO A 250 -18.63 6.55 -7.50
CA PRO A 250 -17.52 7.33 -6.92
C PRO A 250 -16.16 6.67 -7.18
N ILE A 251 -15.10 7.46 -7.27
CA ILE A 251 -13.78 6.93 -7.64
C ILE A 251 -13.04 6.21 -6.50
N LEU A 252 -13.03 6.77 -5.29
CA LEU A 252 -12.21 6.29 -4.16
C LEU A 252 -13.02 6.02 -2.89
N PHE A 253 -13.86 6.96 -2.47
CA PHE A 253 -14.58 6.83 -1.20
C PHE A 253 -16.04 6.47 -1.44
N PRO A 254 -16.55 5.39 -0.81
CA PRO A 254 -17.95 4.98 -0.98
C PRO A 254 -18.89 6.08 -0.47
N ALA A 255 -20.04 6.21 -1.13
CA ALA A 255 -21.07 7.20 -0.79
C ALA A 255 -20.60 8.67 -0.78
N THR A 256 -19.54 9.00 -1.52
CA THR A 256 -19.11 10.39 -1.74
C THR A 256 -19.50 10.89 -3.11
N THR A 257 -19.55 12.21 -3.29
CA THR A 257 -19.81 12.85 -4.60
C THR A 257 -18.53 13.06 -5.43
N ILE A 258 -17.41 12.46 -5.02
CA ILE A 258 -16.14 12.56 -5.74
C ILE A 258 -16.13 11.49 -6.84
N TYR A 259 -16.70 11.86 -7.98
CA TYR A 259 -16.79 10.94 -9.12
C TYR A 259 -15.54 10.92 -9.99
N SER A 260 -14.68 11.94 -9.98
CA SER A 260 -13.53 11.99 -10.90
C SER A 260 -12.32 12.71 -10.30
N LEU A 261 -11.12 12.22 -10.63
CA LEU A 261 -9.84 12.82 -10.28
C LEU A 261 -9.04 13.23 -11.53
N ARG A 262 -9.65 13.28 -12.72
CA ARG A 262 -8.97 13.62 -14.00
C ARG A 262 -8.18 14.92 -13.95
N ARG A 263 -8.70 15.92 -13.22
CA ARG A 263 -8.06 17.24 -13.07
C ARG A 263 -6.90 17.25 -12.08
N LEU A 264 -6.74 16.19 -11.30
CA LEU A 264 -5.65 16.04 -10.33
C LEU A 264 -4.34 15.76 -11.07
N ARG A 265 -3.48 16.78 -11.16
CA ARG A 265 -2.14 16.69 -11.73
C ARG A 265 -1.10 16.54 -10.62
N LEU A 266 -1.17 15.44 -9.88
CA LEU A 266 -0.05 15.02 -9.02
C LEU A 266 0.99 14.32 -9.92
N ALA A 267 1.98 15.09 -10.34
CA ALA A 267 3.05 14.59 -11.20
C ALA A 267 4.17 13.99 -10.33
N PHE A 268 4.03 12.72 -9.95
CA PHE A 268 5.19 11.91 -9.58
C PHE A 268 5.77 11.36 -10.88
N ARG A 269 6.59 12.18 -11.56
CA ARG A 269 7.33 11.77 -12.76
C ARG A 269 8.57 10.98 -12.37
#